data_AF-A0A7V7D8D8-F1
#
_entry.id   AF-A0A7V7D8D8-F1
#
_cell.length_a   1.000
_cell.length_b   1.000
_cell.length_c   1.000
_cell.angle_alpha   90.00
_cell.angle_beta   90.00
_cell.angle_gamma   90.00
#
_symmetry.space_group_name_H-M   'P 1'
#
loop_
_entity.id
_entity.type
_entity.pdbx_description
1 polymer ?
#
loop_
_entity_poly.entity_id
_entity_poly.type
_entity_poly.pdbx_seq_one_letter_code
_entity_poly.pdbx_strand_id
1 'polypeptide(L)'
;MSTKKKEVVKEKTLHTPEKDKSMLTRRDFIGTVAGIGAMGLVEGPGKKIKEHQMPIWSGDLGHAAKQKRRVAKSSKSDRPNMIVIIADTWRADHLGCYGSTRIKTPYLDEFAKMSVLFADASAEGLPTIPCRRVYHTGKSVLPESKWEPLGKTDVTFAQVLSKRGFTTGFIVDTYHHFKPDYNFHRGFDSWQWVRGQETDRWKSGPKE
;
A
#
# COMPACT_ATOMS: atom_id res chain seq x y z
N MET A 1 36.78 -24.45 -49.64
CA MET A 1 35.35 -24.14 -49.45
C MET A 1 35.08 -23.89 -47.97
N SER A 2 34.86 -22.61 -47.65
CA SER A 2 34.10 -22.02 -46.52
C SER A 2 34.10 -22.70 -45.14
N THR A 3 34.96 -22.18 -44.26
CA THR A 3 34.78 -22.16 -42.80
C THR A 3 33.82 -21.03 -42.42
N LYS A 4 32.56 -21.34 -42.09
CA LYS A 4 31.61 -20.35 -41.53
C LYS A 4 31.85 -20.17 -40.02
N LYS A 5 32.41 -19.03 -39.63
CA LYS A 5 32.28 -18.49 -38.26
C LYS A 5 30.82 -18.14 -38.01
N LYS A 6 30.22 -18.68 -36.94
CA LYS A 6 28.94 -18.19 -36.40
C LYS A 6 29.24 -16.90 -35.64
N GLU A 7 28.70 -15.78 -36.12
CA GLU A 7 28.63 -14.55 -35.34
C GLU A 7 27.63 -14.72 -34.21
N VAL A 8 28.11 -14.56 -32.97
CA VAL A 8 27.27 -14.45 -31.78
C VAL A 8 26.75 -13.03 -31.73
N VAL A 9 25.46 -12.86 -31.99
CA VAL A 9 24.74 -11.60 -31.80
C VAL A 9 24.78 -11.27 -30.30
N LYS A 10 25.46 -10.18 -29.94
CA LYS A 10 25.43 -9.63 -28.58
C LYS A 10 24.01 -9.17 -28.26
N GLU A 11 23.37 -9.89 -27.36
CA GLU A 11 22.11 -9.50 -26.72
C GLU A 11 22.34 -8.18 -25.98
N LYS A 12 21.61 -7.13 -26.40
CA LYS A 12 21.62 -5.81 -25.74
C LYS A 12 21.04 -6.00 -24.34
N THR A 13 21.93 -6.03 -23.36
CA THR A 13 21.62 -6.05 -21.95
C THR A 13 20.75 -4.84 -21.61
N LEU A 14 19.63 -5.12 -20.93
CA LEU A 14 18.73 -4.13 -20.37
C LEU A 14 19.50 -3.08 -19.57
N HIS A 15 19.08 -1.82 -19.75
CA HIS A 15 19.56 -0.64 -19.07
C HIS A 15 19.64 -0.91 -17.55
N THR A 16 20.85 -1.18 -17.05
CA THR A 16 21.08 -1.25 -15.61
C THR A 16 21.20 0.20 -15.15
N PRO A 17 20.29 0.72 -14.32
CA PRO A 17 20.42 2.09 -13.85
C PRO A 17 21.70 2.19 -13.02
N GLU A 18 22.49 3.21 -13.33
CA GLU A 18 23.67 3.58 -12.56
C GLU A 18 23.26 3.71 -11.09
N LYS A 19 23.96 3.03 -10.18
CA LYS A 19 23.62 3.01 -8.74
C LYS A 19 23.68 4.43 -8.17
N ASP A 20 22.53 5.09 -8.11
CA ASP A 20 22.35 6.32 -7.36
C ASP A 20 22.57 6.01 -5.86
N LYS A 21 23.60 6.62 -5.27
CA LYS A 21 24.02 6.42 -3.87
C LYS A 21 22.96 6.87 -2.86
N SER A 22 21.88 7.52 -3.31
CA SER A 22 20.74 7.91 -2.47
C SER A 22 19.69 6.80 -2.29
N MET A 23 19.77 5.70 -3.05
CA MET A 23 18.78 4.63 -2.98
C MET A 23 19.24 3.50 -2.04
N LEU A 24 18.47 3.28 -0.97
CA LEU A 24 18.75 2.24 0.02
C LEU A 24 18.09 0.93 -0.40
N THR A 25 18.77 -0.21 -0.20
CA THR A 25 18.11 -1.51 -0.34
C THR A 25 17.34 -1.87 0.94
N ARG A 26 16.40 -2.83 0.88
CA ARG A 26 15.66 -3.32 2.06
C ARG A 26 16.60 -3.79 3.19
N ARG A 27 17.77 -4.32 2.82
CA ARG A 27 18.81 -4.75 3.77
C ARG A 27 19.47 -3.56 4.47
N ASP A 28 19.70 -2.46 3.76
CA ASP A 28 20.33 -1.25 4.29
C ASP A 28 19.39 -0.48 5.25
N PHE A 29 18.08 -0.51 4.97
CA PHE A 29 17.07 0.15 5.80
C PHE A 29 16.89 -0.49 7.18
N ILE A 30 16.89 -1.83 7.27
CA ILE A 30 16.77 -2.55 8.56
C ILE A 30 17.93 -2.18 9.51
N GLY A 31 19.11 -1.85 8.97
CA GLY A 31 20.25 -1.38 9.77
C GLY A 31 20.12 0.05 10.28
N THR A 32 19.33 0.91 9.63
CA THR A 32 19.33 2.37 9.88
C THR A 32 18.21 2.84 10.83
N VAL A 33 17.06 2.15 10.86
CA VAL A 33 15.88 2.54 11.66
C VAL A 33 16.07 2.41 13.18
N ALA A 34 17.13 1.74 13.64
CA ALA A 34 17.41 1.62 15.07
C ALA A 34 17.81 2.94 15.77
N GLY A 35 17.99 4.05 15.04
CA GLY A 35 18.67 5.25 15.55
C GLY A 35 17.88 6.56 15.72
N ILE A 36 16.60 6.69 15.33
CA ILE A 36 15.94 8.01 15.27
C ILE A 36 14.62 8.01 16.07
N GLY A 37 14.69 8.45 17.32
CA GLY A 37 13.53 8.74 18.17
C GLY A 37 13.63 10.11 18.83
N ALA A 38 12.50 10.82 18.87
CA ALA A 38 12.12 11.97 19.72
C ALA A 38 12.34 13.42 19.21
N MET A 39 11.22 14.16 19.00
CA MET A 39 10.94 15.49 19.60
C MET A 39 9.50 16.02 19.30
N GLY A 40 8.80 16.56 20.31
CA GLY A 40 7.39 17.06 20.32
C GLY A 40 7.16 18.48 19.72
N LEU A 41 6.00 19.17 19.81
CA LEU A 41 5.19 19.51 21.00
C LEU A 41 3.91 20.39 20.68
N VAL A 42 2.95 20.46 21.65
CA VAL A 42 1.86 21.45 21.98
C VAL A 42 0.46 21.48 21.27
N GLU A 43 -0.60 21.67 22.08
CA GLU A 43 -2.06 21.71 21.84
C GLU A 43 -2.74 23.03 22.32
N GLY A 44 -3.99 23.27 21.88
CA GLY A 44 -4.94 24.25 22.43
C GLY A 44 -6.41 24.00 21.96
N PRO A 45 -7.47 24.50 22.66
CA PRO A 45 -8.68 23.71 22.99
C PRO A 45 -10.02 24.05 22.29
N GLY A 46 -10.88 23.01 22.13
CA GLY A 46 -12.33 22.88 22.40
C GLY A 46 -13.45 23.71 21.72
N LYS A 47 -14.41 23.07 21.01
CA LYS A 47 -15.80 22.71 21.47
C LYS A 47 -16.84 22.37 20.37
N LYS A 48 -17.70 21.40 20.74
CA LYS A 48 -19.12 21.04 20.44
C LYS A 48 -19.61 20.68 19.02
N ILE A 49 -20.33 19.54 18.99
CA ILE A 49 -20.86 18.77 17.87
C ILE A 49 -22.32 19.15 17.58
N LYS A 50 -22.73 19.13 16.31
CA LYS A 50 -24.12 18.86 15.91
C LYS A 50 -24.15 17.79 14.81
N GLU A 51 -25.09 16.88 14.97
CA GLU A 51 -25.36 15.67 14.20
C GLU A 51 -26.11 16.04 12.91
N HIS A 52 -25.74 15.48 11.74
CA HIS A 52 -26.62 15.50 10.56
C HIS A 52 -26.36 14.38 9.53
N GLN A 53 -27.47 14.04 8.90
CA GLN A 53 -27.86 12.96 7.98
C GLN A 53 -26.90 12.72 6.78
N MET A 54 -26.79 11.47 6.33
CA MET A 54 -25.90 11.06 5.22
C MET A 54 -26.42 11.51 3.85
N PRO A 55 -25.60 12.17 3.01
CA PRO A 55 -25.98 12.52 1.64
C PRO A 55 -25.69 11.37 0.64
N ILE A 56 -26.59 11.23 -0.34
CA ILE A 56 -26.48 10.34 -1.50
C ILE A 56 -25.52 10.97 -2.52
N TRP A 57 -24.56 10.21 -3.06
CA TRP A 57 -23.46 10.70 -3.89
C TRP A 57 -23.84 10.89 -5.37
N SER A 58 -23.55 12.07 -5.94
CA SER A 58 -23.96 12.51 -7.29
C SER A 58 -22.82 12.83 -8.27
N GLY A 59 -21.58 12.42 -7.98
CA GLY A 59 -20.49 12.42 -8.97
C GLY A 59 -19.82 13.76 -9.32
N ASP A 60 -20.22 14.89 -8.73
CA ASP A 60 -19.52 16.17 -8.91
C ASP A 60 -18.38 16.35 -7.88
N LEU A 61 -17.14 16.42 -8.36
CA LEU A 61 -15.93 16.63 -7.55
C LEU A 61 -15.59 18.12 -7.35
N GLY A 62 -16.41 19.05 -7.87
CA GLY A 62 -16.13 20.49 -7.84
C GLY A 62 -16.35 21.20 -6.51
N HIS A 63 -17.11 20.62 -5.57
CA HIS A 63 -17.46 21.29 -4.30
C HIS A 63 -17.36 20.38 -3.07
N ALA A 64 -16.50 19.37 -3.11
CA ALA A 64 -16.01 18.75 -1.87
C ALA A 64 -15.11 19.78 -1.16
N ALA A 65 -15.72 20.77 -0.50
CA ALA A 65 -15.04 21.63 0.44
C ALA A 65 -14.12 20.74 1.26
N LYS A 66 -12.80 20.95 1.14
CA LYS A 66 -11.77 20.20 1.87
C LYS A 66 -12.16 20.25 3.34
N GLN A 67 -12.95 19.28 3.81
CA GLN A 67 -13.16 19.09 5.22
C GLN A 67 -11.77 18.74 5.71
N LYS A 68 -11.09 19.71 6.32
CA LYS A 68 -10.00 19.45 7.23
C LYS A 68 -10.64 18.69 8.39
N ARG A 69 -10.90 17.39 8.19
CA ARG A 69 -11.14 16.45 9.27
C ARG A 69 -9.91 16.56 10.12
N ARG A 70 -10.01 17.38 11.16
CA ARG A 70 -8.95 17.57 12.13
C ARG A 70 -8.93 16.26 12.89
N VAL A 71 -8.08 15.34 12.44
CA VAL A 71 -7.81 14.10 13.15
C VAL A 71 -7.44 14.53 14.56
N ALA A 72 -8.24 14.12 15.55
CA ALA A 72 -7.94 14.41 16.94
C ALA A 72 -6.49 13.99 17.19
N LYS A 73 -5.67 14.88 17.78
CA LYS A 73 -4.33 14.47 18.20
C LYS A 73 -4.55 13.32 19.17
N SER A 74 -4.15 12.11 18.76
CA SER A 74 -4.14 10.95 19.65
C SER A 74 -3.30 11.32 20.87
N SER A 75 -3.86 11.13 22.06
CA SER A 75 -3.22 11.43 23.33
C SER A 75 -1.85 10.75 23.40
N LYS A 76 -0.79 11.58 23.48
CA LYS A 76 0.59 11.27 23.87
C LYS A 76 0.93 9.78 24.04
N SER A 77 1.00 9.05 22.95
CA SER A 77 1.74 7.80 22.90
C SER A 77 3.03 8.14 22.17
N ASP A 78 4.20 7.92 22.79
CA ASP A 78 5.53 8.10 22.16
C ASP A 78 5.76 7.17 20.94
N ARG A 79 4.72 6.45 20.51
CA ARG A 79 4.75 5.52 19.41
C ARG A 79 4.27 6.21 18.13
N PRO A 80 4.96 6.02 17.00
CA PRO A 80 4.59 6.62 15.73
C PRO A 80 3.27 6.06 15.20
N ASN A 81 2.53 6.88 14.45
CA ASN A 81 1.41 6.40 13.65
C ASN A 81 1.93 5.68 12.41
N MET A 82 1.33 4.54 12.09
CA MET A 82 1.69 3.75 10.91
C MET A 82 0.64 3.94 9.83
N ILE A 83 1.06 4.41 8.65
CA ILE A 83 0.20 4.53 7.47
C ILE A 83 0.83 3.69 6.37
N VAL A 84 0.09 2.69 5.89
CA VAL A 84 0.51 1.82 4.80
C VAL A 84 -0.36 2.12 3.59
N ILE A 85 0.25 2.64 2.53
CA ILE A 85 -0.40 2.94 1.26
C ILE A 85 0.01 1.85 0.28
N ILE A 86 -0.98 1.19 -0.32
CA ILE A 86 -0.75 0.15 -1.32
C ILE A 86 -1.52 0.55 -2.58
N ALA A 87 -0.79 0.80 -3.66
CA ALA A 87 -1.39 0.99 -4.98
C ALA A 87 -1.52 -0.35 -5.71
N ASP A 88 -2.57 -0.51 -6.50
CA ASP A 88 -2.74 -1.68 -7.36
C ASP A 88 -2.09 -1.42 -8.73
N THR A 89 -1.27 -2.39 -9.17
CA THR A 89 -0.66 -2.40 -10.51
C THR A 89 0.19 -1.15 -10.84
N TRP A 90 0.78 -0.51 -9.82
CA TRP A 90 1.78 0.52 -10.02
C TRP A 90 3.11 -0.07 -10.47
N ARG A 91 3.61 0.44 -11.60
CA ARG A 91 4.95 0.12 -12.09
C ARG A 91 5.93 1.22 -11.72
N ALA A 92 7.12 0.84 -11.27
CA ALA A 92 8.16 1.80 -10.88
C ALA A 92 8.58 2.73 -12.03
N ASP A 93 8.64 2.22 -13.26
CA ASP A 93 9.02 2.99 -14.46
C ASP A 93 8.00 4.08 -14.86
N HIS A 94 6.84 4.14 -14.21
CA HIS A 94 5.85 5.21 -14.38
C HIS A 94 5.96 6.31 -13.32
N LEU A 95 6.88 6.22 -12.35
CA LEU A 95 6.99 7.17 -11.26
C LEU A 95 8.17 8.13 -11.47
N GLY A 96 7.94 9.43 -11.26
CA GLY A 96 8.97 10.47 -11.42
C GLY A 96 10.16 10.26 -10.48
N CYS A 97 9.93 9.83 -9.24
CA CYS A 97 10.97 9.47 -8.28
C CYS A 97 11.86 8.30 -8.73
N TYR A 98 11.44 7.51 -9.72
CA TYR A 98 12.22 6.44 -10.35
C TYR A 98 12.71 6.83 -11.76
N GLY A 99 12.63 8.10 -12.14
CA GLY A 99 13.16 8.64 -13.40
C GLY A 99 12.16 8.73 -14.55
N SER A 100 10.86 8.45 -14.32
CA SER A 100 9.85 8.59 -15.37
C SER A 100 9.60 10.06 -15.73
N THR A 101 9.63 10.38 -17.02
CA THR A 101 9.26 11.72 -17.55
C THR A 101 7.86 11.74 -18.18
N ARG A 102 7.24 10.57 -18.34
CA ARG A 102 5.96 10.40 -19.05
C ARG A 102 4.75 10.72 -18.17
N ILE A 103 4.75 10.24 -16.94
CA ILE A 103 3.65 10.43 -15.99
C ILE A 103 4.09 11.44 -14.93
N LYS A 104 3.21 12.38 -14.59
CA LYS A 104 3.49 13.40 -13.57
C LYS A 104 3.02 12.92 -12.21
N THR A 105 3.96 12.67 -11.29
CA THR A 105 3.68 12.22 -9.91
C THR A 105 4.20 13.21 -8.86
N PRO A 106 3.89 14.52 -8.95
CA PRO A 106 4.61 15.57 -8.22
C PRO A 106 4.60 15.39 -6.69
N TYR A 107 3.48 14.96 -6.11
CA TYR A 107 3.37 14.75 -4.67
C TYR A 107 4.15 13.51 -4.18
N LEU A 108 4.21 12.46 -5.00
CA LEU A 108 4.98 11.27 -4.66
C LEU A 108 6.49 11.55 -4.82
N ASP A 109 6.86 12.33 -5.83
CA ASP A 109 8.24 12.73 -6.09
C ASP A 109 8.76 13.64 -4.96
N GLU A 110 7.92 14.56 -4.47
CA GLU A 110 8.23 15.38 -3.30
C GLU A 110 8.34 14.53 -2.02
N PHE A 111 7.40 13.61 -1.80
CA PHE A 111 7.45 12.70 -0.66
C PHE A 111 8.70 11.82 -0.67
N ALA A 112 9.12 11.34 -1.84
CA ALA A 112 10.32 10.53 -2.01
C ALA A 112 11.60 11.26 -1.59
N LYS A 113 11.70 12.58 -1.82
CA LYS A 113 12.87 13.40 -1.41
C LYS A 113 13.05 13.48 0.11
N MET A 114 11.98 13.27 0.87
CA MET A 114 11.99 13.28 2.34
C MET A 114 11.88 11.87 2.94
N SER A 115 11.95 10.83 2.10
CA SER A 115 11.72 9.44 2.49
C SER A 115 12.90 8.55 2.10
N VAL A 116 12.87 7.31 2.57
CA VAL A 116 13.76 6.27 2.05
C VAL A 116 13.13 5.66 0.80
N LEU A 117 13.85 5.74 -0.32
CA LEU A 117 13.45 5.14 -1.59
C LEU A 117 14.20 3.82 -1.82
N PHE A 118 13.45 2.77 -2.13
CA PHE A 118 14.01 1.45 -2.43
C PHE A 118 14.16 1.25 -3.94
N ALA A 119 15.39 1.01 -4.40
CA ALA A 119 15.67 0.66 -5.80
C ALA A 119 15.22 -0.76 -6.17
N ASP A 120 15.29 -1.68 -5.19
CA ASP A 120 14.94 -3.09 -5.36
C ASP A 120 13.94 -3.51 -4.27
N ALA A 121 12.67 -3.47 -4.64
CA ALA A 121 11.55 -3.89 -3.82
C ALA A 121 10.59 -4.73 -4.67
N SER A 122 10.69 -6.05 -4.53
CA SER A 122 9.89 -7.00 -5.30
C SER A 122 8.77 -7.58 -4.44
N ALA A 123 7.60 -7.75 -5.05
CA ALA A 123 6.51 -8.53 -4.47
C ALA A 123 6.82 -10.02 -4.57
N GLU A 124 6.60 -10.76 -3.49
CA GLU A 124 6.88 -12.20 -3.46
C GLU A 124 5.77 -13.03 -4.14
N GLY A 125 4.52 -12.63 -3.93
CA GLY A 125 3.34 -13.22 -4.56
C GLY A 125 2.78 -12.30 -5.63
N LEU A 126 2.46 -12.87 -6.79
CA LEU A 126 1.63 -12.24 -7.81
C LEU A 126 0.57 -13.25 -8.25
N PRO A 127 -0.62 -12.80 -8.68
CA PRO A 127 -1.12 -11.41 -8.72
C PRO A 127 -1.67 -10.91 -7.36
N THR A 128 -2.44 -9.81 -7.36
CA THR A 128 -2.99 -9.07 -6.22
C THR A 128 -3.20 -9.87 -4.92
N ILE A 129 -4.05 -10.90 -4.89
CA ILE A 129 -4.37 -11.61 -3.63
C ILE A 129 -3.17 -12.34 -3.01
N PRO A 130 -2.40 -13.17 -3.73
CA PRO A 130 -1.14 -13.71 -3.22
C PRO A 130 -0.23 -12.63 -2.61
N CYS A 131 -0.06 -11.50 -3.31
CA CYS A 131 0.72 -10.35 -2.83
C CYS A 131 0.18 -9.78 -1.51
N ARG A 132 -1.14 -9.54 -1.46
CA ARG A 132 -1.83 -9.00 -0.28
C ARG A 132 -1.76 -9.97 0.89
N ARG A 133 -1.83 -11.28 0.66
CA ARG A 133 -1.64 -12.28 1.72
C ARG A 133 -0.26 -12.20 2.36
N VAL A 134 0.81 -12.02 1.56
CA VAL A 134 2.16 -11.78 2.07
C VAL A 134 2.19 -10.49 2.90
N TYR A 135 1.60 -9.39 2.43
CA TYR A 135 1.55 -8.14 3.21
C TYR A 135 0.77 -8.27 4.51
N HIS A 136 -0.35 -8.97 4.50
CA HIS A 136 -1.19 -9.12 5.68
C HIS A 136 -0.55 -10.04 6.73
N THR A 137 0.15 -11.09 6.31
CA THR A 137 0.60 -12.18 7.22
C THR A 137 2.11 -12.24 7.42
N GLY A 138 2.90 -11.64 6.55
CA GLY A 138 4.35 -11.81 6.49
C GLY A 138 4.81 -13.22 6.09
N LYS A 139 3.89 -14.09 5.67
CA LYS A 139 4.21 -15.48 5.26
C LYS A 139 4.46 -15.55 3.77
N SER A 140 5.45 -16.35 3.40
CA SER A 140 5.75 -16.65 2.00
C SER A 140 4.60 -17.42 1.36
N VAL A 141 4.32 -17.11 0.09
CA VAL A 141 3.31 -17.80 -0.74
C VAL A 141 3.93 -18.63 -1.86
N LEU A 142 5.26 -18.56 -2.01
CA LEU A 142 5.99 -19.36 -2.98
C LEU A 142 6.13 -20.82 -2.51
N PRO A 143 6.21 -21.78 -3.45
CA PRO A 143 6.24 -21.60 -4.91
C PRO A 143 4.87 -21.46 -5.57
N GLU A 144 3.77 -21.71 -4.85
CA GLU A 144 2.46 -21.95 -5.48
C GLU A 144 1.62 -20.68 -5.72
N SER A 145 1.94 -19.54 -5.09
CA SER A 145 1.29 -18.22 -5.24
C SER A 145 -0.22 -18.29 -5.54
N LYS A 146 -0.94 -19.08 -4.74
CA LYS A 146 -2.35 -19.39 -4.98
C LYS A 146 -3.25 -18.21 -4.67
N TRP A 147 -4.29 -18.06 -5.50
CA TRP A 147 -5.38 -17.13 -5.25
C TRP A 147 -6.34 -17.73 -4.22
N GLU A 148 -6.06 -17.51 -2.94
CA GLU A 148 -6.76 -18.15 -1.82
C GLU A 148 -7.11 -17.16 -0.71
N PRO A 149 -8.15 -17.45 0.10
CA PRO A 149 -8.52 -16.65 1.26
C PRO A 149 -7.42 -16.66 2.34
N LEU A 150 -7.52 -15.75 3.31
CA LEU A 150 -6.70 -15.87 4.51
C LEU A 150 -7.00 -17.17 5.25
N GLY A 151 -5.96 -17.91 5.62
CA GLY A 151 -6.09 -19.13 6.40
C GLY A 151 -6.72 -18.85 7.77
N LYS A 152 -7.50 -19.79 8.29
CA LYS A 152 -8.16 -19.66 9.60
C LYS A 152 -7.16 -19.39 10.74
N THR A 153 -5.96 -19.95 10.64
CA THR A 153 -4.86 -19.82 11.61
C THR A 153 -3.85 -18.72 11.24
N ASP A 154 -4.03 -18.04 10.11
CA ASP A 154 -3.16 -16.91 9.75
C ASP A 154 -3.34 -15.77 10.75
N VAL A 155 -2.23 -15.20 11.19
CA VAL A 155 -2.23 -14.02 12.05
C VAL A 155 -1.91 -12.82 11.15
N THR A 156 -2.77 -11.80 11.16
CA THR A 156 -2.54 -10.59 10.38
C THR A 156 -1.74 -9.56 11.15
N PHE A 157 -1.02 -8.66 10.46
CA PHE A 157 -0.34 -7.54 11.11
C PHE A 157 -1.33 -6.68 11.90
N ALA A 158 -2.57 -6.54 11.43
CA ALA A 158 -3.62 -5.81 12.13
C ALA A 158 -3.93 -6.43 13.49
N GLN A 159 -4.05 -7.76 13.59
CA GLN A 159 -4.21 -8.45 14.87
C GLN A 159 -3.00 -8.25 15.79
N VAL A 160 -1.78 -8.25 15.24
CA VAL A 160 -0.56 -8.01 16.03
C VAL A 160 -0.52 -6.57 16.57
N LEU A 161 -0.86 -5.58 15.73
CA LEU A 161 -0.89 -4.17 16.11
C LEU A 161 -2.00 -3.87 17.12
N SER A 162 -3.20 -4.40 16.90
CA SER A 162 -4.34 -4.27 17.82
C SER A 162 -4.01 -4.84 19.20
N LYS A 163 -3.39 -6.03 19.28
CA LYS A 163 -2.90 -6.60 20.55
C LYS A 163 -1.85 -5.74 21.25
N ARG A 164 -1.12 -4.90 20.51
CA ARG A 164 -0.14 -3.95 21.06
C ARG A 164 -0.77 -2.59 21.37
N GLY A 165 -2.10 -2.45 21.31
CA GLY A 165 -2.80 -1.23 21.65
C GLY A 165 -2.70 -0.14 20.58
N PHE A 166 -2.57 -0.52 19.31
CA PHE A 166 -2.79 0.38 18.18
C PHE A 166 -4.25 0.31 17.76
N THR A 167 -4.86 1.46 17.49
CA THR A 167 -6.13 1.51 16.76
C THR A 167 -5.85 1.31 15.27
N THR A 168 -6.51 0.33 14.67
CA THR A 168 -6.28 -0.11 13.31
C THR A 168 -7.46 0.25 12.40
N GLY A 169 -7.15 0.74 11.21
CA GLY A 169 -8.14 1.13 10.19
C GLY A 169 -7.78 0.57 8.83
N PHE A 170 -8.78 0.12 8.08
CA PHE A 170 -8.58 -0.45 6.74
C PHE A 170 -9.49 0.22 5.72
N ILE A 171 -8.91 0.99 4.80
CA ILE A 171 -9.63 1.63 3.70
C ILE A 171 -9.14 0.98 2.41
N VAL A 172 -10.06 0.40 1.64
CA VAL A 172 -9.68 -0.35 0.44
C VAL A 172 -10.80 -0.39 -0.58
N ASP A 173 -10.45 -0.48 -1.85
CA ASP A 173 -11.36 -0.61 -2.99
C ASP A 173 -11.35 -2.01 -3.62
N THR A 174 -10.27 -2.77 -3.42
CA THR A 174 -10.08 -4.13 -3.94
C THR A 174 -11.17 -5.08 -3.41
N TYR A 175 -12.12 -5.45 -4.29
CA TYR A 175 -13.24 -6.36 -4.00
C TYR A 175 -12.82 -7.66 -3.32
N HIS A 176 -11.71 -8.26 -3.77
CA HIS A 176 -11.27 -9.58 -3.29
C HIS A 176 -10.91 -9.63 -1.80
N HIS A 177 -10.65 -8.49 -1.15
CA HIS A 177 -10.49 -8.47 0.31
C HIS A 177 -11.81 -8.72 1.07
N PHE A 178 -12.94 -8.42 0.43
CA PHE A 178 -14.30 -8.52 0.96
C PHE A 178 -15.15 -9.59 0.29
N LYS A 179 -14.61 -10.28 -0.73
CA LYS A 179 -15.23 -11.47 -1.30
C LYS A 179 -15.57 -12.45 -0.16
N PRO A 180 -16.74 -13.11 -0.19
CA PRO A 180 -17.07 -14.12 0.80
C PRO A 180 -15.91 -15.09 1.01
N ASP A 181 -15.64 -15.42 2.27
CA ASP A 181 -14.55 -16.28 2.76
C ASP A 181 -13.12 -15.71 2.72
N TYR A 182 -12.85 -14.56 2.07
CA TYR A 182 -11.49 -14.03 1.96
C TYR A 182 -10.99 -13.31 3.21
N ASN A 183 -11.89 -12.60 3.90
CA ASN A 183 -11.73 -12.09 5.27
C ASN A 183 -10.44 -11.27 5.53
N PHE A 184 -9.97 -10.47 4.57
CA PHE A 184 -8.73 -9.69 4.74
C PHE A 184 -8.85 -8.50 5.71
N HIS A 185 -10.08 -8.12 6.06
CA HIS A 185 -10.38 -7.14 7.10
C HIS A 185 -10.20 -7.69 8.52
N ARG A 186 -9.85 -8.98 8.68
CA ARG A 186 -9.64 -9.61 9.99
C ARG A 186 -8.55 -8.91 10.80
N GLY A 187 -8.92 -8.46 12.00
CA GLY A 187 -8.05 -7.82 12.97
C GLY A 187 -8.02 -6.30 12.92
N PHE A 188 -8.68 -5.68 11.94
CA PHE A 188 -8.85 -4.24 11.91
C PHE A 188 -10.03 -3.83 12.80
N ASP A 189 -9.87 -2.79 13.60
CA ASP A 189 -10.93 -2.25 14.48
C ASP A 189 -12.01 -1.53 13.66
N SER A 190 -11.62 -0.93 12.54
CA SER A 190 -12.51 -0.25 11.60
C SER A 190 -12.13 -0.54 10.17
N TRP A 191 -13.11 -0.58 9.27
CA TRP A 191 -12.88 -0.71 7.84
C TRP A 191 -13.88 0.09 7.02
N GLN A 192 -13.43 0.57 5.87
CA GLN A 192 -14.23 1.21 4.84
C GLN A 192 -13.92 0.55 3.50
N TRP A 193 -14.92 -0.12 2.94
CA TRP A 193 -14.82 -0.67 1.60
C TRP A 193 -15.40 0.31 0.58
N VAL A 194 -14.55 0.80 -0.33
CA VAL A 194 -14.92 1.63 -1.47
C VAL A 194 -15.38 0.72 -2.60
N ARG A 195 -16.70 0.69 -2.86
CA ARG A 195 -17.33 -0.21 -3.83
C ARG A 195 -17.07 0.23 -5.28
N GLY A 196 -17.29 -0.69 -6.22
CA GLY A 196 -17.37 -0.39 -7.66
C GLY A 196 -16.16 -0.79 -8.50
N GLN A 197 -15.14 -1.42 -7.91
CA GLN A 197 -14.02 -2.00 -8.68
C GLN A 197 -14.34 -3.40 -9.19
N GLU A 198 -13.83 -3.72 -10.39
CA GLU A 198 -13.88 -5.05 -11.01
C GLU A 198 -15.31 -5.64 -11.12
N THR A 199 -15.53 -6.86 -10.61
CA THR A 199 -16.81 -7.59 -10.64
C THR A 199 -17.54 -7.48 -9.30
N ASP A 200 -17.38 -6.36 -8.60
CA ASP A 200 -18.10 -6.05 -7.37
C ASP A 200 -19.62 -5.98 -7.63
N ARG A 201 -20.30 -7.11 -7.39
CA ARG A 201 -21.75 -7.19 -7.51
C ARG A 201 -22.41 -6.44 -6.35
N TRP A 202 -23.06 -5.32 -6.67
CA TRP A 202 -23.90 -4.59 -5.71
C TRP A 202 -25.07 -5.44 -5.18
N LYS A 203 -25.66 -6.27 -6.05
CA LYS A 203 -26.72 -7.23 -5.72
C LYS A 203 -26.40 -8.59 -6.33
N SER A 204 -26.80 -9.66 -5.65
CA SER A 204 -26.83 -10.98 -6.26
C SER A 204 -27.90 -11.02 -7.36
N GLY A 205 -27.59 -11.70 -8.45
CA GLY A 205 -28.53 -12.03 -9.51
C GLY A 205 -28.29 -13.45 -9.99
N PRO A 206 -29.26 -14.07 -10.69
CA PRO A 206 -29.05 -15.36 -11.32
C PRO A 206 -27.80 -15.33 -12.20
N LYS A 207 -27.15 -16.49 -12.39
CA LYS A 207 -26.14 -16.61 -13.44
C LYS A 207 -26.87 -16.49 -14.77
N GLU A 208 -26.49 -15.49 -15.57
CA GLU A 208 -26.77 -15.51 -17.01
C GLU A 208 -26.02 -16.67 -17.66
#